data_AF-A0A359BLW2-F1
#
_entry.id   AF-A0A359BLW2-F1
#
_cell.length_a   1.000
_cell.length_b   1.000
_cell.length_c   1.000
_cell.angle_alpha   90.00
_cell.angle_beta   90.00
_cell.angle_gamma   90.00
#
_symmetry.space_group_name_H-M   'P 1'
#
loop_
_entity.id
_entity.type
_entity.pdbx_description
1 polymer ?
#
loop_
_entity_poly.entity_id
_entity_poly.type
_entity_poly.pdbx_seq_one_letter_code
_entity_poly.pdbx_strand_id
1 'polypeptide(L)'
;MAKLNKLKQAQKLYVQENKTLGEIGMELDLSRRTLFYWKKQYNWDKRKFEYEHEKDAFSQELLELARKMMRKLNNDLDKNSHTNQSEIYSFMNVLKNIPLLKEYEASITPSKPKQQNFLTPEQVREIEREVLGME
;
A
#
# COMPACT_ATOMS: atom_id res chain seq x y z
N MET A 1 -28.81 9.79 11.22
CA MET A 1 -28.16 8.97 10.17
C MET A 1 -26.75 9.46 9.80
N ALA A 2 -26.55 10.74 9.44
CA ALA A 2 -25.24 11.25 8.96
C ALA A 2 -24.05 11.07 9.92
N LYS A 3 -24.25 11.26 11.23
CA LYS A 3 -23.17 11.13 12.24
C LYS A 3 -22.65 9.70 12.40
N LEU A 4 -23.53 8.70 12.24
CA LEU A 4 -23.16 7.28 12.30
C LEU A 4 -22.37 6.85 11.06
N ASN A 5 -22.70 7.40 9.89
CA ASN A 5 -21.94 7.18 8.66
C ASN A 5 -20.52 7.76 8.78
N LYS A 6 -20.39 9.01 9.27
CA LYS A 6 -19.08 9.63 9.54
C LYS A 6 -18.25 8.83 10.55
N LEU A 7 -18.89 8.22 11.57
CA LEU A 7 -18.21 7.37 12.53
C LEU A 7 -17.64 6.10 11.90
N LYS A 8 -18.45 5.37 11.11
CA LYS A 8 -18.00 4.15 10.42
C LYS A 8 -16.86 4.46 9.44
N GLN A 9 -16.97 5.57 8.71
CA GLN A 9 -15.95 6.01 7.78
C GLN A 9 -14.65 6.40 8.50
N ALA A 10 -14.74 7.19 9.58
CA ALA A 10 -13.57 7.56 10.38
C ALA A 10 -12.87 6.34 10.99
N GLN A 11 -13.64 5.36 11.47
CA GLN A 11 -13.08 4.11 11.97
C GLN A 11 -12.33 3.34 10.86
N LYS A 12 -12.92 3.24 9.67
CA LYS A 12 -12.29 2.59 8.52
C LYS A 12 -10.94 3.22 8.18
N LEU A 13 -10.92 4.56 8.09
CA LEU A 13 -9.71 5.33 7.78
C LEU A 13 -8.60 5.12 8.83
N TYR A 14 -8.97 5.03 10.11
CA TYR A 14 -8.00 4.81 11.19
C TYR A 14 -7.49 3.36 11.26
N VAL A 15 -8.41 2.38 11.18
CA VAL A 15 -8.12 0.95 11.41
C VAL A 15 -7.53 0.28 10.17
N GLN A 16 -8.07 0.56 8.98
CA GLN A 16 -7.68 -0.13 7.75
C GLN A 16 -6.67 0.64 6.91
N GLU A 17 -6.81 1.96 6.84
CA GLU A 17 -5.95 2.83 6.02
C GLU A 17 -4.79 3.46 6.82
N ASN A 18 -4.72 3.20 8.13
CA ASN A 18 -3.67 3.71 9.02
C ASN A 18 -3.48 5.24 9.02
N LYS A 19 -4.52 6.00 8.68
CA LYS A 19 -4.51 7.46 8.72
C LYS A 19 -4.49 7.98 10.16
N THR A 20 -3.80 9.10 10.35
CA THR A 20 -3.78 9.83 11.62
C THR A 20 -5.13 10.49 11.89
N LEU A 21 -5.44 10.76 13.17
CA LEU A 21 -6.65 11.51 13.53
C LEU A 21 -6.67 12.92 12.92
N GLY A 22 -5.50 13.49 12.60
CA GLY A 22 -5.40 14.79 11.93
C GLY A 22 -5.91 14.73 10.51
N GLU A 23 -5.42 13.77 9.72
CA GLU A 23 -5.83 13.54 8.33
C GLU A 23 -7.32 13.21 8.24
N ILE A 24 -7.82 12.33 9.12
CA ILE A 24 -9.24 11.97 9.18
C ILE A 24 -10.11 13.19 9.53
N GLY A 25 -9.62 14.05 10.42
CA GLY A 25 -10.31 15.28 10.80
C GLY A 25 -10.46 16.26 9.63
N MET A 26 -9.42 16.39 8.81
CA MET A 26 -9.45 17.21 7.59
C MET A 26 -10.36 16.60 6.52
N GLU A 27 -10.31 15.29 6.31
CA GLU A 27 -11.07 14.60 5.25
C GLU A 27 -12.58 14.55 5.53
N LEU A 28 -12.98 14.38 6.79
CA LEU A 28 -14.39 14.21 7.17
C LEU A 28 -15.05 15.46 7.77
N ASP A 29 -14.28 16.57 7.86
CA ASP A 29 -14.65 17.80 8.56
C ASP A 29 -15.15 17.48 9.97
N LEU A 30 -14.24 16.91 10.78
CA LEU A 30 -14.51 16.47 12.15
C LEU A 30 -13.50 17.07 13.11
N SER A 31 -13.99 17.55 14.26
CA SER A 31 -13.12 18.04 15.32
C SER A 31 -12.25 16.91 15.88
N ARG A 32 -10.99 17.23 16.20
CA ARG A 32 -10.08 16.27 16.88
C ARG A 32 -10.70 15.69 18.15
N ARG A 33 -11.42 16.51 18.93
CA ARG A 33 -12.12 16.07 20.15
C ARG A 33 -13.12 14.95 19.87
N THR A 34 -13.89 15.06 18.78
CA THR A 34 -14.84 14.02 18.37
C THR A 34 -14.14 12.72 18.00
N LEU A 35 -13.04 12.81 17.23
CA LEU A 35 -12.25 11.64 16.85
C LEU A 35 -11.59 10.95 18.04
N PHE A 36 -11.02 11.71 18.97
CA PHE A 36 -10.48 11.17 20.22
C PHE A 36 -11.55 10.47 21.07
N TYR A 37 -12.74 11.07 21.18
CA TYR A 37 -13.85 10.46 21.88
C TYR A 37 -14.25 9.12 21.24
N TRP A 38 -14.40 9.07 19.91
CA TRP A 38 -14.76 7.83 19.21
C TRP A 38 -13.67 6.76 19.30
N LYS A 39 -12.39 7.15 19.14
CA LYS A 39 -11.25 6.25 19.30
C LYS A 39 -11.29 5.54 20.65
N LYS A 40 -11.53 6.30 21.74
CA LYS A 40 -11.63 5.76 23.10
C LYS A 40 -12.90 4.94 23.30
N GLN A 41 -14.06 5.46 22.89
CA GLN A 41 -15.35 4.81 23.14
C GLN A 41 -15.51 3.47 22.41
N TYR A 42 -14.94 3.36 21.20
CA TYR A 42 -15.07 2.18 20.34
C TYR A 42 -13.78 1.37 20.22
N ASN A 43 -12.80 1.62 21.10
CA ASN A 43 -11.54 0.88 21.18
C ASN A 43 -10.84 0.70 19.82
N TRP A 44 -10.69 1.79 19.06
CA TRP A 44 -10.14 1.71 17.71
C TRP A 44 -8.71 1.16 17.67
N ASP A 45 -7.91 1.41 18.70
CA ASP A 45 -6.54 0.87 18.78
C ASP A 45 -6.53 -0.66 18.85
N LYS A 46 -7.43 -1.25 19.66
CA LYS A 46 -7.57 -2.70 19.74
C LYS A 46 -8.00 -3.29 18.40
N ARG A 47 -8.99 -2.67 17.75
CA ARG A 47 -9.47 -3.10 16.43
C ARG A 47 -8.42 -2.97 15.34
N LYS A 48 -7.58 -1.94 15.41
CA LYS A 48 -6.43 -1.76 14.52
C LYS A 48 -5.43 -2.90 14.70
N PHE A 49 -5.06 -3.20 15.94
CA PHE A 49 -4.17 -4.32 16.24
C PHE A 49 -4.73 -5.66 15.76
N GLU A 50 -6.01 -5.94 16.03
CA GLU A 50 -6.68 -7.16 15.56
C GLU A 50 -6.69 -7.23 14.03
N TYR A 51 -7.01 -6.13 13.35
CA TYR A 51 -7.02 -6.07 11.88
C TYR A 51 -5.62 -6.28 11.28
N GLU A 52 -4.59 -5.66 11.85
CA GLU A 52 -3.20 -5.86 11.42
C GLU A 52 -2.78 -7.33 11.62
N HIS A 53 -3.12 -7.93 12.76
CA HIS A 53 -2.82 -9.32 13.05
C HIS A 53 -3.55 -10.32 12.13
N GLU A 54 -4.84 -10.10 11.88
CA GLU A 54 -5.62 -10.91 10.92
C GLU A 54 -5.08 -10.77 9.50
N LYS A 55 -4.69 -9.56 9.09
CA LYS A 55 -4.10 -9.30 7.79
C LYS A 55 -2.76 -10.03 7.64
N ASP A 56 -1.93 -10.05 8.68
CA ASP A 56 -0.67 -10.78 8.68
C ASP A 56 -0.91 -12.30 8.61
N ALA A 57 -1.83 -12.83 9.40
CA ALA A 57 -2.21 -14.25 9.36
C ALA A 57 -2.72 -14.66 7.97
N PHE A 58 -3.63 -13.88 7.39
CA PHE A 58 -4.13 -14.09 6.03
C PHE A 58 -3.00 -14.05 5.00
N SER A 59 -2.06 -13.11 5.14
CA SER A 59 -0.90 -13.00 4.24
C SER A 59 0.01 -14.24 4.32
N GLN A 60 0.18 -14.81 5.51
CA GLN A 60 0.92 -16.07 5.70
C GLN A 60 0.21 -17.25 5.05
N GLU A 61 -1.10 -17.40 5.25
CA GLU A 61 -1.89 -18.46 4.63
C GLU A 61 -1.86 -18.36 3.10
N LEU A 62 -1.99 -17.15 2.54
CA LEU A 62 -1.91 -16.91 1.10
C LEU A 62 -0.53 -17.29 0.54
N LEU A 63 0.54 -16.95 1.26
CA LEU A 63 1.91 -17.33 0.90
C LEU A 63 2.10 -18.85 0.94
N GLU A 64 1.55 -19.54 1.94
CA GLU A 64 1.60 -21.00 2.03
C GLU A 64 0.83 -21.66 0.87
N LEU A 65 -0.35 -21.14 0.53
CA LEU A 65 -1.13 -21.59 -0.62
C LEU A 65 -0.35 -21.44 -1.93
N ALA A 66 0.26 -20.26 -2.15
CA ALA A 66 1.09 -20.01 -3.33
C ALA A 66 2.27 -20.99 -3.41
N ARG A 67 2.96 -21.25 -2.29
CA ARG A 67 4.04 -22.24 -2.21
C ARG A 67 3.56 -23.66 -2.54
N LYS A 68 2.38 -24.06 -2.05
CA LYS A 68 1.78 -25.37 -2.35
C LYS A 68 1.45 -25.50 -3.84
N MET A 69 0.83 -24.48 -4.45
CA MET A 69 0.54 -24.46 -5.89
C MET A 69 1.82 -24.51 -6.73
N MET A 70 2.84 -23.73 -6.38
CA MET A 70 4.12 -23.71 -7.12
C MET A 70 4.82 -25.08 -7.10
N ARG A 71 4.85 -25.76 -5.95
CA ARG A 71 5.41 -27.12 -5.85
C ARG A 71 4.65 -28.12 -6.72
N LYS A 72 3.31 -28.03 -6.75
CA LYS A 72 2.49 -28.89 -7.61
C LYS A 72 2.82 -28.66 -9.08
N LEU A 73 2.84 -27.39 -9.51
CA LEU A 73 3.17 -27.03 -10.89
C LEU A 73 4.57 -27.52 -11.30
N ASN A 74 5.57 -27.35 -10.44
CA ASN A 74 6.93 -27.85 -10.72
C ASN A 74 6.95 -29.38 -10.88
N ASN A 75 6.29 -30.11 -9.99
CA ASN A 75 6.21 -31.57 -10.08
C ASN A 75 5.50 -32.06 -11.35
N ASP A 76 4.50 -31.31 -11.82
CA ASP A 76 3.76 -31.62 -13.05
C ASP A 76 4.64 -31.34 -14.29
N LEU A 77 5.40 -30.25 -14.29
CA LEU A 77 6.38 -29.94 -15.32
C LEU A 77 7.49 -31.01 -15.41
N ASP A 78 8.05 -31.43 -14.28
CA ASP A 78 9.11 -32.45 -14.21
C ASP A 78 8.63 -33.82 -14.72
N LYS A 79 7.33 -34.11 -14.59
CA LYS A 79 6.71 -35.35 -15.05
C LYS A 79 6.27 -35.32 -16.51
N ASN A 80 6.55 -34.24 -17.24
CA ASN A 80 6.10 -34.03 -18.63
C ASN A 80 4.57 -34.17 -18.77
N SER A 81 3.83 -33.95 -17.67
CA SER A 81 2.38 -34.00 -17.69
C SER A 81 1.86 -32.71 -18.32
N HIS A 82 0.73 -32.80 -19.03
CA HIS A 82 0.05 -31.62 -19.57
C HIS A 82 -0.29 -30.69 -18.41
N THR A 83 0.51 -29.66 -18.20
CA THR A 83 0.31 -28.68 -17.15
C THR A 83 -1.01 -27.98 -17.45
N ASN A 84 -1.99 -28.15 -16.57
CA ASN A 84 -3.33 -27.63 -16.81
C ASN A 84 -3.26 -26.10 -16.81
N GLN A 85 -3.44 -25.50 -18.00
CA GLN A 85 -3.32 -24.05 -18.22
C GLN A 85 -4.21 -23.24 -17.26
N SER A 86 -5.37 -23.80 -16.86
CA SER A 86 -6.25 -23.16 -15.88
C SER A 86 -5.64 -23.04 -14.48
N GLU A 87 -4.79 -24.00 -14.07
CA GLU A 87 -4.08 -23.96 -12.78
C GLU A 87 -2.98 -22.90 -12.80
N ILE A 88 -2.27 -22.77 -13.93
CA ILE A 88 -1.27 -21.71 -14.13
C ILE A 88 -1.93 -20.32 -14.06
N TYR A 89 -3.06 -20.11 -14.75
CA TYR A 89 -3.78 -18.84 -14.68
C TYR A 89 -4.30 -18.54 -13.27
N SER A 90 -4.84 -19.54 -12.57
CA SER A 90 -5.30 -19.38 -11.19
C SER A 90 -4.14 -19.00 -10.26
N PHE A 91 -2.99 -19.65 -10.43
CA PHE A 91 -1.77 -19.33 -9.69
C PHE A 91 -1.31 -17.89 -9.96
N MET A 92 -1.24 -17.46 -11.22
CA MET A 92 -0.88 -16.07 -11.57
C MET A 92 -1.80 -15.03 -10.92
N ASN A 93 -3.11 -15.31 -10.84
CA ASN A 93 -4.06 -14.40 -10.21
C ASN A 93 -3.89 -14.32 -8.69
N VAL A 94 -3.57 -15.44 -8.03
CA VAL A 94 -3.23 -15.47 -6.61
C VAL A 94 -1.95 -14.67 -6.35
N LEU A 95 -0.93 -14.87 -7.19
CA LEU A 95 0.35 -14.18 -7.10
C LEU A 95 0.23 -12.65 -7.15
N LYS A 96 -0.63 -12.08 -8.03
CA LYS A 96 -0.87 -10.62 -8.12
C LYS A 96 -1.33 -9.97 -6.81
N ASN A 97 -1.90 -10.74 -5.90
CA ASN A 97 -2.42 -10.24 -4.63
C ASN A 97 -1.40 -10.33 -3.49
N ILE A 98 -0.21 -10.92 -3.73
CA ILE A 98 0.84 -11.03 -2.73
C ILE A 98 1.65 -9.73 -2.68
N PRO A 99 1.73 -9.04 -1.52
CA PRO A 99 2.48 -7.78 -1.40
C PRO A 99 3.95 -7.89 -1.83
N LEU A 100 4.61 -9.00 -1.50
CA LEU A 100 6.00 -9.30 -1.87
C LEU A 100 6.25 -9.22 -3.38
N LEU A 101 5.25 -9.63 -4.18
CA LEU A 101 5.35 -9.58 -5.63
C LEU A 101 5.08 -8.17 -6.17
N LYS A 102 4.23 -7.37 -5.51
CA LYS A 102 4.06 -5.95 -5.88
C LYS A 102 5.34 -5.15 -5.65
N GLU A 103 6.06 -5.43 -4.57
CA GLU A 103 7.37 -4.82 -4.28
C GLU A 103 8.43 -5.27 -5.30
N TYR A 104 8.46 -6.58 -5.63
CA TYR A 104 9.34 -7.11 -6.66
C TYR A 104 9.03 -6.52 -8.04
N GLU A 105 7.77 -6.52 -8.49
CA GLU A 105 7.34 -5.87 -9.73
C GLU A 105 7.72 -4.38 -9.76
N ALA A 106 7.51 -3.65 -8.67
CA ALA A 106 7.92 -2.25 -8.54
C ALA A 106 9.45 -2.07 -8.63
N SER A 107 10.24 -3.05 -8.17
CA SER A 107 11.71 -3.02 -8.27
C SER A 107 12.25 -3.31 -9.67
N ILE A 108 11.52 -4.11 -10.47
CA ILE A 108 11.89 -4.44 -11.86
C ILE A 108 11.40 -3.37 -12.82
N THR A 109 10.32 -2.67 -12.49
CA THR A 109 9.83 -1.55 -13.30
C THR A 109 10.89 -0.44 -13.24
N PRO A 110 11.54 -0.06 -14.35
CA PRO A 110 12.51 1.02 -14.31
C PRO A 110 11.78 2.27 -13.83
N SER A 111 12.13 2.77 -12.65
CA SER A 111 11.59 4.02 -12.16
C SER A 111 11.87 5.06 -13.23
N LYS A 112 10.83 5.70 -13.79
CA LYS A 112 11.05 6.91 -14.57
C LYS A 112 11.92 7.81 -13.70
N PRO A 113 13.10 8.26 -14.18
CA PRO A 113 13.99 9.07 -13.35
C PRO A 113 13.14 10.22 -12.83
N LYS A 114 13.06 10.33 -11.49
CA LYS A 114 12.52 11.54 -10.86
C LYS A 114 13.25 12.68 -11.56
N GLN A 115 12.51 13.55 -12.24
CA GLN A 115 13.07 14.77 -12.79
C GLN A 115 13.70 15.48 -11.59
N GLN A 116 15.01 15.32 -11.42
CA GLN A 116 15.79 16.22 -10.60
C GLN A 116 15.56 17.56 -11.28
N ASN A 117 14.87 18.45 -10.58
CA ASN A 117 14.70 19.82 -11.02
C ASN A 117 16.09 20.45 -11.03
N PHE A 118 16.85 20.21 -12.10
CA PHE A 118 18.02 21.02 -12.41
C PHE A 118 17.52 22.45 -12.59
N LEU A 119 18.17 23.40 -11.92
CA LEU A 119 17.91 24.81 -12.12
C LEU A 119 17.93 25.10 -13.63
N THR A 120 16.94 25.83 -14.13
CA THR A 120 16.94 26.19 -15.54
C THR A 120 18.16 27.08 -15.85
N PRO A 121 18.67 27.08 -17.09
CA PRO A 121 19.82 27.92 -17.46
C PRO A 121 19.64 29.40 -17.11
N GLU A 122 18.41 29.90 -17.11
CA GLU A 122 18.09 31.27 -16.66
C GLU A 122 18.31 31.46 -15.16
N GLN A 123 17.90 30.50 -14.33
CA GLN A 123 18.13 30.55 -12.88
C GLN A 123 19.61 30.48 -12.53
N VAL A 124 20.40 29.73 -13.31
CA VAL A 124 21.85 29.69 -13.13
C VAL A 124 22.49 31.04 -13.48
N ARG A 125 22.09 31.65 -14.60
CA ARG A 125 22.60 32.98 -15.00
C ARG A 125 22.23 34.07 -14.01
N GLU A 126 21.04 33.99 -13.41
CA GLU A 126 20.61 34.95 -12.38
C GLU A 126 21.48 34.82 -11.11
N ILE A 127 21.78 33.59 -10.69
CA ILE A 127 22.69 33.34 -9.55
C ILE A 127 24.13 33.80 -9.88
N GLU A 128 24.64 33.53 -11.08
CA GLU A 128 25.97 33.98 -11.51
C GLU A 128 26.08 35.50 -11.54
N ARG A 129 25.03 36.21 -11.94
CA ARG A 129 25.00 37.67 -11.96
C ARG A 129 24.88 38.27 -10.57
N GLU A 130 23.98 37.74 -9.73
CA GLU A 130 23.68 38.31 -8.41
C GLU A 130 24.71 37.95 -7.34
N VAL A 131 25.29 36.76 -7.40
CA VAL A 131 26.20 36.25 -6.36
C VAL A 131 27.66 36.35 -6.78
N LEU A 132 27.96 36.07 -8.06
CA LEU A 132 29.33 36.01 -8.58
C LEU A 132 29.74 37.23 -9.41
N GLY A 133 28.79 38.12 -9.74
CA GLY A 133 29.06 39.37 -10.47
C GLY A 133 29.59 39.14 -11.89
N MET A 134 29.30 38.00 -12.50
CA MET A 134 29.69 37.68 -13.87
C MET A 134 28.55 38.06 -14.84
N GLU A 135 28.89 38.70 -15.96
CA GLU A 135 27.95 39.03 -17.07
C GLU A 135 27.88 37.91 -18.12
#